data_AF-A0A5J4VXK7-F1
#
_entry.id   AF-A0A5J4VXK7-F1
#
_cell.length_a   1.000
_cell.length_b   1.000
_cell.length_c   1.000
_cell.angle_alpha   90.00
_cell.angle_beta   90.00
_cell.angle_gamma   90.00
#
_symmetry.space_group_name_H-M   'P 1'
#
loop_
_entity.id
_entity.type
_entity.pdbx_description
1 polymer ?
#
loop_
_entity_poly.entity_id
_entity_poly.type
_entity_poly.pdbx_seq_one_letter_code
_entity_poly.pdbx_strand_id
1 'polypeptide(L)'
;MEESLNAAVYGEAPRYTQSGIVTQVGEKYFIASEEKKSNSRFRHFFDEYLNFAVLHFIIYLLITLIFSIILFLTEKEMEYIDALLLSVSALVNCGLTPIDLTYTSMATNIFVFIENLVGGATIQSLIPVIIRIIYHVLPQYNFGSSTSTVTFAPEAASALLDAIHTLNASYNQQSVISQISQLNEPHAIAQITHAGYLAPATNTKIQERQVLPLYNFSLEYLGMVTVTKSLLEYVAFWVILGTVALLVSVISSNEYCPSNYKLSPGRVFFWSLFTSVSTFNTGGSCGLSIIDNSQLPMGVLSLLLFSMLASMYPFILTLHATTIPVDNPNAGQLMTAKKELTDEKQEAMIEAAVDMKEIT
;
A
#
# COMPACT_ATOMS: atom_id res chain seq x y z
N MET A 1 42.96 -26.25 -72.99
CA MET A 1 41.88 -25.88 -73.92
C MET A 1 40.60 -26.28 -73.24
N GLU A 2 39.88 -25.27 -72.76
CA GLU A 2 38.51 -25.23 -72.23
C GLU A 2 37.84 -26.54 -71.77
N GLU A 3 37.69 -26.70 -70.44
CA GLU A 3 36.40 -27.04 -69.80
C GLU A 3 36.59 -26.97 -68.28
N SER A 4 36.35 -25.79 -67.70
CA SER A 4 36.22 -25.63 -66.25
C SER A 4 35.22 -24.51 -65.97
N LEU A 5 34.06 -24.86 -65.39
CA LEU A 5 33.32 -24.14 -64.36
C LEU A 5 31.88 -24.66 -64.34
N ASN A 6 31.50 -25.39 -63.28
CA ASN A 6 30.26 -25.22 -62.52
C ASN A 6 29.91 -26.52 -61.77
N ALA A 7 30.53 -26.74 -60.63
CA ALA A 7 30.06 -27.69 -59.63
C ALA A 7 30.59 -27.29 -58.25
N ALA A 8 30.03 -26.24 -57.67
CA ALA A 8 30.12 -25.96 -56.24
C ALA A 8 28.95 -25.08 -55.82
N VAL A 9 28.50 -25.29 -54.57
CA VAL A 9 27.52 -24.48 -53.82
C VAL A 9 26.06 -24.92 -53.98
N TYR A 10 25.69 -26.01 -53.31
CA TYR A 10 24.53 -26.06 -52.41
C TYR A 10 24.80 -27.14 -51.35
N GLY A 11 25.30 -26.71 -50.18
CA GLY A 11 25.38 -27.55 -49.00
C GLY A 11 24.01 -27.61 -48.32
N GLU A 12 23.42 -28.80 -48.26
CA GLU A 12 22.22 -29.05 -47.46
C GLU A 12 22.56 -28.96 -45.97
N ALA A 13 21.80 -28.15 -45.23
CA ALA A 13 21.91 -28.06 -43.78
C ALA A 13 21.33 -29.33 -43.12
N PRO A 14 21.96 -29.87 -42.06
CA PRO A 14 21.47 -31.04 -41.36
C PRO A 14 20.15 -30.74 -40.64
N ARG A 15 19.11 -31.54 -40.94
CA ARG A 15 17.84 -31.55 -40.20
C ARG A 15 18.05 -32.24 -38.86
N TYR A 16 18.03 -31.47 -37.78
CA TYR A 16 17.91 -32.03 -36.43
C TYR A 16 16.48 -32.55 -36.21
N THR A 17 16.34 -33.87 -36.08
CA THR A 17 15.10 -34.53 -35.66
C THR A 17 14.96 -34.42 -34.14
N GLN A 18 14.10 -33.51 -33.69
CA GLN A 18 13.62 -33.45 -32.30
C GLN A 18 12.69 -34.63 -32.03
N SER A 19 13.29 -35.77 -31.65
CA SER A 19 12.60 -36.96 -31.17
C SER A 19 12.33 -36.84 -29.67
N GLY A 20 11.06 -36.62 -29.30
CA GLY A 20 10.42 -37.44 -28.28
C GLY A 20 10.62 -37.10 -26.80
N ILE A 21 10.36 -35.85 -26.37
CA ILE A 21 9.99 -35.55 -24.96
C ILE A 21 8.95 -34.42 -24.94
N VAL A 22 7.81 -34.59 -25.61
CA VAL A 22 6.71 -33.60 -25.59
C VAL A 22 5.36 -34.32 -25.57
N THR A 23 5.04 -35.08 -24.53
CA THR A 23 3.67 -35.66 -24.45
C THR A 23 3.11 -36.04 -23.07
N GLN A 24 3.80 -35.79 -21.96
CA GLN A 24 3.19 -36.05 -20.63
C GLN A 24 3.11 -34.85 -19.69
N VAL A 25 3.73 -33.73 -20.05
CA VAL A 25 3.62 -32.50 -19.24
C VAL A 25 2.31 -31.75 -19.57
N GLY A 26 1.74 -31.92 -20.77
CA GLY A 26 0.55 -31.18 -21.22
C GLY A 26 -0.79 -31.56 -20.58
N GLU A 27 -1.01 -32.84 -20.23
CA GLU A 27 -2.32 -33.28 -19.69
C GLU A 27 -2.56 -32.83 -18.25
N LYS A 28 -1.51 -32.70 -17.43
CA LYS A 28 -1.66 -32.23 -16.03
C LYS A 28 -2.00 -30.75 -15.92
N TYR A 29 -1.63 -29.92 -16.90
CA TYR A 29 -2.02 -28.51 -16.90
C TYR A 29 -3.46 -28.29 -17.38
N PHE A 30 -4.01 -29.22 -18.19
CA PHE A 30 -5.35 -29.06 -18.74
C PHE A 30 -6.43 -29.32 -17.68
N ILE A 31 -6.26 -30.32 -16.82
CA ILE A 31 -7.22 -30.68 -15.77
C ILE A 31 -7.26 -29.62 -14.64
N ALA A 32 -6.15 -28.96 -14.34
CA ALA A 32 -6.12 -27.86 -13.36
C ALA A 32 -6.79 -26.55 -13.87
N SER A 33 -7.12 -26.47 -15.16
CA SER A 33 -7.69 -25.25 -15.76
C SER A 33 -9.23 -25.19 -15.70
N GLU A 34 -9.92 -26.33 -15.63
CA GLU A 34 -11.39 -26.34 -15.66
C GLU A 34 -12.03 -26.06 -14.28
N GLU A 35 -11.41 -26.50 -13.18
CA GLU A 35 -11.98 -26.28 -11.84
C GLU A 35 -11.94 -24.80 -11.40
N LYS A 36 -11.09 -23.97 -12.03
CA LYS A 36 -11.00 -22.52 -11.78
C LYS A 36 -12.12 -21.71 -12.43
N LYS A 37 -12.96 -22.29 -13.29
CA LYS A 37 -13.93 -21.55 -14.11
C LYS A 37 -15.22 -21.18 -13.37
N SER A 38 -15.56 -21.85 -12.27
CA SER A 38 -16.79 -21.59 -11.50
C SER A 38 -16.70 -20.29 -10.67
N ASN A 39 -15.53 -19.97 -10.12
CA ASN A 39 -15.34 -18.80 -9.27
C ASN A 39 -15.16 -17.48 -10.04
N SER A 40 -15.07 -17.52 -11.38
CA SER A 40 -14.83 -16.33 -12.20
C SER A 40 -16.09 -15.50 -12.47
N ARG A 41 -17.28 -16.13 -12.53
CA ARG A 41 -18.54 -15.38 -12.74
C ARG A 41 -18.89 -14.50 -11.56
N PHE A 42 -18.70 -15.00 -10.34
CA PHE A 42 -18.96 -14.22 -9.14
C PHE A 42 -17.97 -13.06 -9.02
N ARG A 43 -16.68 -13.30 -9.26
CA ARG A 43 -15.68 -12.22 -9.30
C ARG A 43 -15.99 -11.16 -10.35
N HIS A 44 -16.34 -11.55 -11.57
CA HIS A 44 -16.71 -10.59 -12.61
C HIS A 44 -17.91 -9.72 -12.23
N PHE A 45 -18.92 -10.30 -11.59
CA PHE A 45 -20.08 -9.52 -11.12
C PHE A 45 -19.67 -8.49 -10.06
N PHE A 46 -18.78 -8.85 -9.14
CA PHE A 46 -18.30 -7.92 -8.12
C PHE A 46 -17.39 -6.84 -8.73
N ASP A 47 -16.49 -7.20 -9.63
CA ASP A 47 -15.56 -6.26 -10.25
C ASP A 47 -16.26 -5.22 -11.14
N GLU A 48 -17.40 -5.58 -11.75
CA GLU A 48 -18.12 -4.71 -12.69
C GLU A 48 -19.11 -3.76 -12.01
N TYR A 49 -19.68 -4.15 -10.86
CA TYR A 49 -20.77 -3.38 -10.22
C TYR A 49 -20.45 -2.88 -8.80
N LEU A 50 -19.49 -3.48 -8.08
CA LEU A 50 -19.13 -3.06 -6.72
C LEU A 50 -17.98 -2.06 -6.74
N ASN A 51 -18.33 -0.80 -6.98
CA ASN A 51 -17.46 0.33 -6.67
C ASN A 51 -17.05 0.26 -5.19
N PHE A 52 -15.80 0.63 -4.89
CA PHE A 52 -15.28 0.68 -3.51
C PHE A 52 -16.21 1.44 -2.57
N ALA A 53 -16.78 2.57 -3.02
CA ALA A 53 -17.73 3.37 -2.25
C ALA A 53 -19.01 2.59 -1.89
N VAL A 54 -19.55 1.81 -2.82
CA VAL A 54 -20.75 1.00 -2.60
C VAL A 54 -20.46 -0.15 -1.63
N LEU A 55 -19.33 -0.83 -1.81
CA LEU A 55 -18.90 -1.90 -0.90
C LEU A 55 -18.70 -1.36 0.52
N HIS A 56 -18.02 -0.23 0.66
CA HIS A 56 -17.78 0.42 1.94
C HIS A 56 -19.11 0.82 2.62
N PHE A 57 -20.04 1.43 1.87
CA PHE A 57 -21.36 1.78 2.37
C PHE A 57 -22.15 0.56 2.86
N ILE A 58 -22.17 -0.54 2.10
CA ILE A 58 -22.86 -1.77 2.50
C ILE A 58 -22.26 -2.36 3.78
N ILE A 59 -20.92 -2.39 3.89
CA ILE A 59 -20.24 -2.87 5.09
C ILE A 59 -20.62 -2.01 6.30
N TYR A 60 -20.65 -0.68 6.14
CA TYR A 60 -21.04 0.24 7.20
C TYR A 60 -22.48 0.00 7.65
N LEU A 61 -23.40 -0.09 6.70
CA LEU A 61 -24.80 -0.37 6.98
C LEU A 61 -24.98 -1.68 7.77
N LEU A 62 -24.28 -2.75 7.36
CA LEU A 62 -24.36 -4.05 8.04
C LEU A 62 -23.75 -4.00 9.45
N ILE A 63 -22.59 -3.37 9.63
CA ILE A 63 -21.95 -3.22 10.94
C ILE A 63 -22.88 -2.44 11.88
N THR A 64 -23.41 -1.28 11.44
CA THR A 64 -24.38 -0.50 12.21
C THR A 64 -25.61 -1.31 12.59
N LEU A 65 -26.21 -2.06 11.66
CA LEU A 65 -27.39 -2.86 11.98
C LEU A 65 -27.07 -3.95 13.01
N ILE A 66 -25.93 -4.65 12.87
CA ILE A 66 -25.51 -5.68 13.82
C ILE A 66 -25.28 -5.08 15.21
N PHE A 67 -24.51 -4.00 15.31
CA PHE A 67 -24.21 -3.38 16.60
C PHE A 67 -25.42 -2.70 17.23
N SER A 68 -26.34 -2.10 16.45
CA SER A 68 -27.59 -1.55 16.99
C SER A 68 -28.42 -2.61 17.72
N ILE A 69 -28.48 -3.84 17.17
CA ILE A 69 -29.15 -4.97 17.83
C ILE A 69 -28.39 -5.38 19.10
N ILE A 70 -27.07 -5.44 19.05
CA ILE A 70 -26.25 -5.77 20.23
C ILE A 70 -26.44 -4.74 21.35
N LEU A 71 -26.43 -3.44 21.03
CA LEU A 71 -26.64 -2.36 22.01
C LEU A 71 -28.05 -2.44 22.62
N PHE A 72 -29.07 -2.64 21.79
CA PHE A 72 -30.45 -2.81 22.25
C PHE A 72 -30.63 -4.01 23.17
N LEU A 73 -29.96 -5.14 22.88
CA LEU A 73 -30.02 -6.33 23.73
C LEU A 73 -29.19 -6.18 25.02
N THR A 74 -28.16 -5.33 25.00
CA THR A 74 -27.27 -5.11 26.16
C THR A 74 -27.91 -4.19 27.19
N GLU A 75 -28.68 -3.19 26.75
CA GLU A 75 -29.27 -2.17 27.63
C GLU A 75 -30.80 -2.26 27.64
N LYS A 76 -31.37 -2.80 28.73
CA LYS A 76 -32.82 -3.12 28.80
C LYS A 76 -33.74 -1.91 28.72
N GLU A 77 -33.24 -0.74 29.13
CA GLU A 77 -34.02 0.51 29.16
C GLU A 77 -33.85 1.35 27.88
N MET A 78 -33.01 0.91 26.94
CA MET A 78 -32.73 1.63 25.71
C MET A 78 -33.78 1.30 24.64
N GLU A 79 -34.41 2.31 24.06
CA GLU A 79 -35.28 2.10 22.90
C GLU A 79 -34.43 1.71 21.66
N TYR A 80 -34.98 0.88 20.77
CA TYR A 80 -34.24 0.43 19.58
C TYR A 80 -33.82 1.61 18.67
N ILE A 81 -34.64 2.66 18.60
CA ILE A 81 -34.30 3.86 17.81
C ILE A 81 -33.06 4.57 18.38
N ASP A 82 -32.92 4.63 19.69
CA ASP A 82 -31.76 5.21 20.36
C ASP A 82 -30.53 4.34 20.19
N ALA A 83 -30.69 3.01 20.26
CA ALA A 83 -29.61 2.06 19.98
C ALA A 83 -29.10 2.18 18.54
N LEU A 84 -29.99 2.33 17.57
CA LEU A 84 -29.65 2.54 16.17
C LEU A 84 -28.95 3.89 15.96
N LEU A 85 -29.48 4.96 16.53
CA LEU A 85 -28.87 6.29 16.43
C LEU A 85 -27.49 6.34 17.10
N LEU A 86 -27.34 5.71 18.27
CA LEU A 86 -26.07 5.59 18.98
C LEU A 86 -25.05 4.78 18.16
N SER A 87 -25.46 3.64 17.58
CA SER A 87 -24.59 2.82 16.72
C SER A 87 -24.16 3.57 15.46
N VAL A 88 -25.09 4.25 14.76
CA VAL A 88 -24.75 5.10 13.61
C VAL A 88 -23.73 6.14 14.06
N SER A 89 -24.04 6.89 15.12
CA SER A 89 -23.20 7.97 15.63
C SER A 89 -21.80 7.50 16.04
N ALA A 90 -21.70 6.32 16.66
CA ALA A 90 -20.43 5.72 17.02
C ALA A 90 -19.64 5.24 15.81
N LEU A 91 -20.28 4.63 14.81
CA LEU A 91 -19.58 4.17 13.62
C LEU A 91 -19.14 5.32 12.70
N VAL A 92 -19.92 6.40 12.62
CA VAL A 92 -19.54 7.58 11.81
C VAL A 92 -18.77 8.63 12.60
N ASN A 93 -18.51 8.36 13.89
CA ASN A 93 -17.88 9.31 14.82
C ASN A 93 -18.57 10.69 14.82
N CYS A 94 -19.90 10.76 14.82
CA CYS A 94 -20.63 12.04 14.85
C CYS A 94 -20.73 12.63 16.27
N GLY A 95 -20.75 11.78 17.28
CA GLY A 95 -20.85 12.22 18.67
C GLY A 95 -22.24 12.56 19.19
N LEU A 96 -23.26 12.31 18.39
CA LEU A 96 -24.63 12.43 18.83
C LEU A 96 -24.95 11.26 19.77
N THR A 97 -25.39 11.55 20.99
CA THR A 97 -25.79 10.55 21.97
C THR A 97 -27.25 10.81 22.37
N PRO A 98 -28.20 9.94 21.99
CA PRO A 98 -29.60 10.11 22.40
C PRO A 98 -29.81 9.85 23.90
N ILE A 99 -28.89 9.09 24.50
CA ILE A 99 -28.89 8.71 25.90
C ILE A 99 -27.57 9.14 26.55
N ASP A 100 -27.61 9.40 27.86
CA ASP A 100 -26.39 9.70 28.62
C ASP A 100 -25.60 8.41 28.88
N LEU A 101 -24.42 8.32 28.25
CA LEU A 101 -23.52 7.17 28.36
C LEU A 101 -22.99 6.94 29.78
N THR A 102 -23.05 7.95 30.67
CA THR A 102 -22.63 7.85 32.08
C THR A 102 -23.41 6.74 32.79
N TYR A 103 -24.71 6.63 32.49
CA TYR A 103 -25.65 5.71 33.14
C TYR A 103 -25.73 4.35 32.46
N THR A 104 -25.16 4.21 31.26
CA THR A 104 -25.17 2.93 30.53
C THR A 104 -24.24 1.89 31.15
N SER A 105 -24.54 0.63 30.87
CA SER A 105 -23.71 -0.49 31.29
C SER A 105 -22.27 -0.38 30.72
N MET A 106 -21.31 -1.00 31.40
CA MET A 106 -19.94 -1.06 30.90
C MET A 106 -19.85 -1.82 29.56
N ALA A 107 -20.71 -2.81 29.36
CA ALA A 107 -20.76 -3.57 28.11
C ALA A 107 -21.21 -2.69 26.94
N THR A 108 -22.23 -1.85 27.13
CA THR A 108 -22.69 -0.86 26.15
C THR A 108 -21.52 0.07 25.75
N ASN A 109 -20.82 0.61 26.74
CA ASN A 109 -19.67 1.49 26.51
C ASN A 109 -18.51 0.78 25.76
N ILE A 110 -18.29 -0.52 26.00
CA ILE A 110 -17.30 -1.32 25.26
C ILE A 110 -17.71 -1.50 23.79
N PHE A 111 -18.99 -1.76 23.51
CA PHE A 111 -19.46 -1.90 22.12
C PHE A 111 -19.37 -0.57 21.36
N VAL A 112 -19.81 0.53 21.98
CA VAL A 112 -19.66 1.89 21.43
C VAL A 112 -18.19 2.22 21.17
N PHE A 113 -17.28 1.80 22.07
CA PHE A 113 -15.84 1.96 21.88
C PHE A 113 -15.31 1.21 20.66
N ILE A 114 -15.75 -0.04 20.47
CA ILE A 114 -15.37 -0.86 19.32
C ILE A 114 -15.89 -0.23 18.02
N GLU A 115 -17.15 0.24 18.00
CA GLU A 115 -17.70 0.93 16.83
C GLU A 115 -16.92 2.20 16.49
N ASN A 116 -16.57 3.00 17.50
CA ASN A 116 -15.75 4.20 17.33
C ASN A 116 -14.34 3.86 16.79
N LEU A 117 -13.76 2.74 17.21
CA LEU A 117 -12.50 2.24 16.65
C LEU A 117 -12.63 1.85 15.18
N VAL A 118 -13.66 1.07 14.84
CA VAL A 118 -13.93 0.62 13.46
C VAL A 118 -14.27 1.80 12.55
N GLY A 119 -15.03 2.75 13.08
CA GLY A 119 -15.44 3.99 12.44
C GLY A 119 -14.33 5.00 12.21
N GLY A 120 -13.20 4.87 12.90
CA GLY A 120 -12.07 5.78 12.77
C GLY A 120 -11.51 5.85 11.35
N ALA A 121 -11.21 7.07 10.87
CA ALA A 121 -10.63 7.31 9.55
C ALA A 121 -9.34 6.48 9.30
N THR A 122 -8.59 6.20 10.38
CA THR A 122 -7.43 5.32 10.37
C THR A 122 -7.77 3.92 9.88
N ILE A 123 -8.75 3.26 10.51
CA ILE A 123 -9.16 1.90 10.14
C ILE A 123 -9.84 1.91 8.78
N GLN A 124 -10.63 2.94 8.48
CA GLN A 124 -11.24 3.13 7.16
C GLN A 124 -10.21 3.17 6.03
N SER A 125 -9.11 3.91 6.22
CA SER A 125 -8.05 4.02 5.23
C SER A 125 -7.22 2.73 5.07
N LEU A 126 -7.23 1.86 6.09
CA LEU A 126 -6.52 0.59 6.08
C LEU A 126 -7.22 -0.48 5.22
N ILE A 127 -8.55 -0.47 5.18
CA ILE A 127 -9.37 -1.45 4.44
C ILE A 127 -8.97 -1.55 2.95
N PRO A 128 -8.95 -0.47 2.16
CA PRO A 128 -8.57 -0.55 0.74
C PRO A 128 -7.13 -1.01 0.56
N VAL A 129 -6.22 -0.64 1.47
CA VAL A 129 -4.82 -1.10 1.43
C VAL A 129 -4.76 -2.62 1.62
N ILE A 130 -5.43 -3.15 2.65
CA ILE A 130 -5.49 -4.60 2.90
C ILE A 130 -6.09 -5.34 1.71
N ILE A 131 -7.23 -4.87 1.18
CA ILE A 131 -7.87 -5.46 0.00
C ILE A 131 -6.88 -5.47 -1.17
N ARG A 132 -6.21 -4.36 -1.45
CA ARG A 132 -5.25 -4.26 -2.55
C ARG A 132 -4.07 -5.20 -2.37
N ILE A 133 -3.52 -5.31 -1.16
CA ILE A 133 -2.44 -6.25 -0.85
C ILE A 133 -2.89 -7.70 -1.08
N ILE A 134 -4.05 -8.07 -0.56
CA ILE A 134 -4.57 -9.44 -0.64
C ILE A 134 -4.91 -9.83 -2.09
N TYR A 135 -5.62 -8.96 -2.82
CA TYR A 135 -6.16 -9.30 -4.13
C TYR A 135 -5.22 -9.01 -5.29
N HIS A 136 -4.35 -8.00 -5.20
CA HIS A 136 -3.44 -7.65 -6.31
C HIS A 136 -2.00 -8.10 -6.08
N VAL A 137 -1.47 -7.99 -4.85
CA VAL A 137 -0.03 -8.22 -4.59
C VAL A 137 0.28 -9.69 -4.35
N LEU A 138 -0.43 -10.35 -3.43
CA LEU A 138 -0.15 -11.74 -3.06
C LEU A 138 -0.21 -12.73 -4.25
N PRO A 139 -1.17 -12.64 -5.19
CA PRO A 139 -1.22 -13.59 -6.31
C PRO A 139 -0.04 -13.46 -7.27
N GLN A 140 0.52 -12.26 -7.44
CA GLN A 140 1.69 -12.04 -8.30
C GLN A 140 2.94 -12.65 -7.70
N TYR A 141 3.09 -12.60 -6.37
CA TYR A 141 4.23 -13.18 -5.66
C TYR A 141 4.21 -14.72 -5.69
N ASN A 142 3.03 -15.33 -5.59
CA ASN A 142 2.88 -16.79 -5.64
C ASN A 142 3.08 -17.40 -7.04
N PHE A 143 3.07 -16.59 -8.11
CA PHE A 143 3.34 -17.08 -9.46
C PHE A 143 4.84 -17.29 -9.76
N GLY A 144 5.73 -16.68 -8.95
CA GLY A 144 7.18 -16.82 -9.10
C GLY A 144 7.78 -18.06 -8.41
N SER A 145 7.04 -18.70 -7.50
CA SER A 145 7.53 -19.89 -6.77
C SER A 145 7.23 -21.21 -7.45
N SER A 146 6.62 -21.20 -8.64
CA SER A 146 6.86 -22.28 -9.59
C SER A 146 8.33 -22.19 -9.97
N THR A 147 9.18 -22.84 -9.16
CA THR A 147 10.44 -23.44 -9.57
C THR A 147 10.12 -24.29 -10.79
N SER A 148 10.00 -23.64 -11.93
CA SER A 148 10.57 -24.14 -13.14
C SER A 148 12.01 -24.38 -12.73
N THR A 149 12.32 -25.61 -12.31
CA THR A 149 13.67 -26.13 -12.37
C THR A 149 14.04 -25.94 -13.82
N VAL A 150 14.56 -24.75 -14.14
CA VAL A 150 15.30 -24.52 -15.35
C VAL A 150 16.44 -25.50 -15.19
N THR A 151 16.25 -26.67 -15.79
CA THR A 151 17.24 -27.71 -15.88
C THR A 151 18.23 -27.14 -16.88
N PHE A 152 19.08 -26.24 -16.38
CA PHE A 152 20.23 -25.80 -17.12
C PHE A 152 21.02 -27.07 -17.42
N ALA A 153 21.38 -27.26 -18.69
CA ALA A 153 22.39 -28.25 -19.01
C ALA A 153 23.59 -28.00 -18.06
N PRO A 154 24.19 -29.03 -17.46
CA PRO A 154 25.21 -28.85 -16.42
C PRO A 154 26.35 -27.92 -16.85
N GLU A 155 26.65 -27.84 -18.15
CA GLU A 155 27.61 -26.91 -18.75
C GLU A 155 27.17 -25.42 -18.69
N ALA A 156 25.88 -25.13 -18.85
CA ALA A 156 25.36 -23.77 -18.73
C ALA A 156 25.30 -23.31 -17.27
N ALA A 157 25.05 -24.24 -16.34
CA ALA A 157 25.09 -23.96 -14.91
C ALA A 157 26.52 -23.62 -14.43
N SER A 158 27.53 -24.36 -14.89
CA SER A 158 28.93 -24.05 -14.58
C SER A 158 29.39 -22.73 -15.20
N ALA A 159 29.00 -22.43 -16.45
CA ALA A 159 29.34 -21.17 -17.10
C ALA A 159 28.69 -19.95 -16.40
N LEU A 160 27.44 -20.09 -15.94
CA LEU A 160 26.77 -19.05 -15.16
C LEU A 160 27.41 -18.86 -13.79
N LEU A 161 27.80 -19.95 -13.12
CA LEU A 161 28.47 -19.90 -11.83
C LEU A 161 29.84 -19.21 -11.94
N ASP A 162 30.62 -19.52 -12.98
CA ASP A 162 31.90 -18.84 -13.27
C ASP A 162 31.68 -17.36 -13.59
N ALA A 163 30.64 -17.00 -14.34
CA ALA A 163 30.30 -15.61 -14.62
C ALA A 163 29.93 -14.84 -13.34
N ILE A 164 29.16 -15.47 -12.43
CA ILE A 164 28.81 -14.89 -11.13
C ILE A 164 30.06 -14.72 -10.27
N HIS A 165 30.95 -15.71 -10.21
CA HIS A 165 32.22 -15.60 -9.47
C HIS A 165 33.13 -14.51 -10.06
N THR A 166 33.16 -14.35 -11.38
CA THR A 166 33.93 -13.31 -12.07
C THR A 166 33.36 -11.92 -11.76
N LEU A 167 32.03 -11.76 -11.84
CA LEU A 167 31.34 -10.51 -11.46
C LEU A 167 31.54 -10.15 -9.99
N ASN A 168 31.48 -11.14 -9.09
CA ASN A 168 31.66 -10.90 -7.66
C ASN A 168 33.13 -10.59 -7.32
N ALA A 169 34.09 -11.17 -8.05
CA ALA A 169 35.50 -10.80 -7.97
C ALA A 169 35.76 -9.37 -8.49
N SER A 170 35.05 -8.93 -9.54
CA SER A 170 35.09 -7.55 -10.02
C SER A 170 34.40 -6.57 -9.07
N TYR A 171 33.33 -6.99 -8.38
CA TYR A 171 32.61 -6.15 -7.40
C TYR A 171 33.42 -5.96 -6.10
N ASN A 172 34.18 -6.96 -5.67
CA ASN A 172 35.09 -6.85 -4.53
C ASN A 172 36.38 -6.05 -4.84
N GLN A 173 36.62 -5.69 -6.10
CA GLN A 173 37.58 -4.64 -6.45
C GLN A 173 36.93 -3.27 -6.38
N GLN A 174 36.65 -2.83 -5.16
CA GLN A 174 36.35 -1.45 -4.79
C GLN A 174 37.59 -0.52 -4.96
N SER A 175 38.27 -0.60 -6.11
CA SER A 175 39.23 0.40 -6.60
C SER A 175 38.75 1.05 -7.91
N VAL A 176 37.63 0.62 -8.50
CA VAL A 176 37.12 1.17 -9.76
C VAL A 176 36.72 2.66 -9.65
N ILE A 177 36.28 3.13 -8.48
CA ILE A 177 36.01 4.58 -8.28
C ILE A 177 37.31 5.41 -8.35
N SER A 178 38.46 4.84 -8.00
CA SER A 178 39.78 5.51 -8.17
C SER A 178 40.36 5.41 -9.59
N GLN A 179 39.88 4.44 -10.40
CA GLN A 179 40.29 4.31 -11.80
C GLN A 179 39.39 5.10 -12.76
N ILE A 180 38.10 5.29 -12.43
CA ILE A 180 37.18 6.14 -13.22
C ILE A 180 37.59 7.62 -13.14
N SER A 181 38.17 8.09 -12.03
CA SER A 181 38.71 9.46 -11.96
C SER A 181 39.98 9.67 -12.80
N GLN A 182 40.63 8.60 -13.28
CA GLN A 182 41.77 8.69 -14.21
C GLN A 182 41.38 8.50 -15.68
N LEU A 183 40.13 8.12 -15.97
CA LEU A 183 39.60 7.90 -17.32
C LEU A 183 38.84 9.12 -17.86
N ASN A 184 39.36 10.32 -17.60
CA ASN A 184 38.85 11.58 -18.16
C ASN A 184 39.36 11.82 -19.60
N GLU A 185 39.52 10.75 -20.38
CA GLU A 185 39.94 10.75 -21.78
C GLU A 185 38.78 10.18 -22.63
N PRO A 186 38.17 10.97 -23.53
CA PRO A 186 36.93 10.62 -24.24
C PRO A 186 37.04 9.43 -25.20
N HIS A 187 38.22 8.82 -25.36
CA HIS A 187 38.45 7.70 -26.28
C HIS A 187 38.29 6.30 -25.68
N ALA A 188 38.31 6.14 -24.35
CA ALA A 188 38.22 4.81 -23.71
C ALA A 188 36.78 4.29 -23.54
N ILE A 189 35.78 5.17 -23.56
CA ILE A 189 34.36 4.79 -23.42
C ILE A 189 33.87 4.00 -24.64
N ALA A 190 34.42 4.24 -25.84
CA ALA A 190 33.97 3.57 -27.07
C ALA A 190 34.36 2.08 -27.17
N GLN A 191 35.41 1.62 -26.50
CA GLN A 191 35.88 0.24 -26.64
C GLN A 191 35.20 -0.74 -25.68
N ILE A 192 34.75 -0.28 -24.50
CA ILE A 192 34.01 -1.12 -23.56
C ILE A 192 32.55 -1.31 -24.01
N THR A 193 31.99 -0.35 -24.75
CA THR A 193 30.65 -0.50 -25.34
C THR A 193 30.62 -1.56 -26.45
N HIS A 194 31.72 -1.85 -27.15
CA HIS A 194 31.72 -2.81 -28.26
C HIS A 194 31.84 -4.29 -27.84
N ALA A 195 32.42 -4.59 -26.67
CA ALA A 195 32.63 -5.98 -26.24
C ALA A 195 31.37 -6.66 -25.67
N GLY A 196 30.36 -5.89 -25.23
CA GLY A 196 29.07 -6.41 -24.76
C GLY A 196 27.99 -6.58 -25.86
N TYR A 197 28.28 -6.17 -27.10
CA TYR A 197 27.28 -6.05 -28.18
C TYR A 197 27.23 -7.23 -29.16
N LEU A 198 27.90 -8.34 -28.86
CA LEU A 198 27.80 -9.59 -29.65
C LEU A 198 26.80 -10.60 -29.06
N ALA A 199 25.93 -10.18 -28.14
CA ALA A 199 24.69 -10.90 -27.89
C ALA A 199 23.70 -10.55 -29.04
N PRO A 200 23.09 -11.55 -29.70
CA PRO A 200 22.26 -11.31 -30.88
C PRO A 200 21.12 -10.33 -30.55
N ALA A 201 21.06 -9.24 -31.31
CA ALA A 201 20.08 -8.15 -31.23
C ALA A 201 18.66 -8.59 -31.67
N THR A 202 18.19 -9.74 -31.19
CA THR A 202 16.83 -10.23 -31.39
C THR A 202 16.05 -10.03 -30.09
N ASN A 203 15.14 -9.05 -30.11
CA ASN A 203 14.08 -8.79 -29.10
C ASN A 203 14.40 -7.96 -27.84
N THR A 204 15.32 -7.00 -27.88
CA THR A 204 15.49 -6.02 -26.78
C THR A 204 14.24 -5.15 -26.51
N LYS A 205 13.46 -4.80 -27.54
CA LYS A 205 12.18 -4.06 -27.37
C LYS A 205 11.10 -4.85 -26.62
N ILE A 206 11.18 -6.17 -26.57
CA ILE A 206 10.19 -7.00 -25.86
C ILE A 206 10.52 -7.08 -24.37
N GLN A 207 11.80 -7.08 -23.99
CA GLN A 207 12.20 -7.10 -22.58
C GLN A 207 11.87 -5.80 -21.86
N GLU A 208 12.15 -4.63 -22.46
CA GLU A 208 11.96 -3.34 -21.78
C GLU A 208 10.49 -3.04 -21.40
N ARG A 209 9.52 -3.50 -22.23
CA ARG A 209 8.08 -3.37 -21.93
C ARG A 209 7.61 -4.22 -20.76
N GLN A 210 8.33 -5.28 -20.40
CA GLN A 210 7.90 -6.20 -19.34
C GLN A 210 8.52 -5.89 -17.97
N VAL A 211 9.68 -5.21 -17.90
CA VAL A 211 10.35 -4.91 -16.62
C VAL A 211 9.84 -3.64 -15.92
N LEU A 212 9.43 -2.62 -16.67
CA LEU A 212 8.92 -1.36 -16.11
C LEU A 212 7.67 -1.49 -15.21
N PRO A 213 6.65 -2.32 -15.54
CA PRO A 213 5.45 -2.46 -14.71
C PRO A 213 5.74 -3.07 -13.33
N LEU A 214 6.68 -4.02 -13.26
CA LEU A 214 7.07 -4.69 -12.02
C LEU A 214 7.79 -3.76 -11.05
N TYR A 215 8.63 -2.86 -11.56
CA TYR A 215 9.36 -1.90 -10.73
C TYR A 215 8.41 -0.86 -10.10
N ASN A 216 7.51 -0.28 -10.89
CA ASN A 216 6.55 0.71 -10.39
C ASN A 216 5.58 0.10 -9.36
N PHE A 217 5.15 -1.14 -9.58
CA PHE A 217 4.29 -1.87 -8.65
C PHE A 217 4.99 -2.10 -7.29
N SER A 218 6.27 -2.44 -7.32
CA SER A 218 7.06 -2.69 -6.12
C SER A 218 7.23 -1.42 -5.27
N LEU A 219 7.47 -0.28 -5.92
CA LEU A 219 7.59 1.02 -5.24
C LEU A 219 6.27 1.47 -4.61
N GLU A 220 5.16 1.33 -5.33
CA GLU A 220 3.84 1.69 -4.83
C GLU A 220 3.45 0.83 -3.62
N TYR A 221 3.70 -0.48 -3.69
CA TYR A 221 3.48 -1.40 -2.57
C TYR A 221 4.33 -1.01 -1.35
N LEU A 222 5.63 -0.77 -1.54
CA LEU A 222 6.51 -0.37 -0.45
C LEU A 222 6.05 0.95 0.19
N GLY A 223 5.60 1.91 -0.63
CA GLY A 223 5.00 3.15 -0.15
C GLY A 223 3.76 2.91 0.71
N MET A 224 2.81 2.09 0.23
CA MET A 224 1.59 1.77 0.98
C MET A 224 1.86 1.08 2.32
N VAL A 225 2.78 0.11 2.35
CA VAL A 225 3.17 -0.59 3.59
C VAL A 225 3.83 0.37 4.57
N THR A 226 4.71 1.24 4.09
CA THR A 226 5.40 2.24 4.92
C THR A 226 4.40 3.22 5.53
N VAL A 227 3.52 3.80 4.72
CA VAL A 227 2.47 4.74 5.18
C VAL A 227 1.55 4.06 6.19
N THR A 228 1.12 2.82 5.91
CA THR A 228 0.27 2.05 6.82
C THR A 228 0.91 1.84 8.18
N LYS A 229 2.19 1.42 8.20
CA LYS A 229 2.93 1.22 9.45
C LYS A 229 3.09 2.53 10.22
N SER A 230 3.52 3.59 9.55
CA SER A 230 3.68 4.92 10.19
C SER A 230 2.37 5.48 10.72
N LEU A 231 1.26 5.25 10.01
CA LEU A 231 -0.08 5.62 10.48
C LEU A 231 -0.44 4.90 11.78
N LEU A 232 -0.26 3.57 11.84
CA LEU A 232 -0.56 2.78 13.04
C LEU A 232 0.30 3.19 14.24
N GLU A 233 1.60 3.40 14.03
CA GLU A 233 2.52 3.89 15.07
C GLU A 233 2.10 5.27 15.58
N TYR A 234 1.75 6.17 14.66
CA TYR A 234 1.28 7.51 14.99
C TYR A 234 -0.02 7.49 15.83
N VAL A 235 -1.01 6.70 15.41
CA VAL A 235 -2.27 6.54 16.17
C VAL A 235 -2.00 5.95 17.55
N ALA A 236 -1.22 4.88 17.64
CA ALA A 236 -0.89 4.24 18.90
C ALA A 236 -0.20 5.22 19.87
N PHE A 237 0.76 5.99 19.37
CA PHE A 237 1.45 7.02 20.16
C PHE A 237 0.48 8.04 20.76
N TRP A 238 -0.40 8.63 19.93
CA TRP A 238 -1.33 9.65 20.40
C TRP A 238 -2.42 9.10 21.31
N VAL A 239 -2.95 7.90 21.04
CA VAL A 239 -3.93 7.25 21.91
C VAL A 239 -3.32 6.96 23.29
N ILE A 240 -2.09 6.45 23.34
CA ILE A 240 -1.38 6.19 24.61
C ILE A 240 -1.13 7.51 25.35
N LEU A 241 -0.58 8.51 24.66
CA LEU A 241 -0.27 9.81 25.25
C LEU A 241 -1.52 10.50 25.80
N GLY A 242 -2.61 10.54 25.04
CA GLY A 242 -3.89 11.10 25.45
C GLY A 242 -4.49 10.33 26.64
N THR A 243 -4.41 9.01 26.64
CA THR A 243 -4.90 8.16 27.75
C THR A 243 -4.14 8.47 29.05
N VAL A 244 -2.81 8.53 28.98
CA VAL A 244 -1.95 8.84 30.13
C VAL A 244 -2.22 10.25 30.64
N ALA A 245 -2.28 11.24 29.74
CA ALA A 245 -2.50 12.64 30.11
C ALA A 245 -3.88 12.84 30.75
N LEU A 246 -4.95 12.20 30.23
CA LEU A 246 -6.28 12.23 30.83
C LEU A 246 -6.31 11.52 32.19
N LEU A 247 -5.66 10.35 32.30
CA LEU A 247 -5.58 9.61 33.57
C LEU A 247 -4.87 10.43 34.66
N VAL A 248 -3.73 11.04 34.35
CA VAL A 248 -3.00 11.91 35.27
C VAL A 248 -3.83 13.13 35.65
N SER A 249 -4.53 13.72 34.68
CA SER A 249 -5.39 14.89 34.94
C SER A 249 -6.53 14.55 35.90
N VAL A 250 -7.22 13.42 35.69
CA VAL A 250 -8.29 12.98 36.60
C VAL A 250 -7.74 12.67 38.00
N ILE A 251 -6.64 11.90 38.10
CA ILE A 251 -6.05 11.52 39.40
C ILE A 251 -5.57 12.76 40.17
N SER A 252 -4.88 13.69 39.50
CA SER A 252 -4.33 14.89 40.14
C SER A 252 -5.41 15.85 40.61
N SER A 253 -6.56 15.84 39.95
CA SER A 253 -7.59 16.83 40.18
C SER A 253 -8.37 16.65 41.48
N ASN A 254 -8.32 15.49 42.17
CA ASN A 254 -8.92 15.10 43.48
C ASN A 254 -10.41 15.45 43.74
N GLU A 255 -10.99 16.41 43.02
CA GLU A 255 -12.34 16.98 43.12
C GLU A 255 -13.29 16.40 42.06
N TYR A 256 -12.78 15.62 41.09
CA TYR A 256 -13.49 15.25 39.85
C TYR A 256 -13.96 13.80 39.79
N CYS A 257 -14.12 13.15 40.94
CA CYS A 257 -15.27 12.27 41.06
C CYS A 257 -16.43 13.22 41.40
N PRO A 258 -17.32 13.59 40.45
CA PRO A 258 -18.57 14.23 40.84
C PRO A 258 -19.09 13.42 42.02
N SER A 259 -19.40 14.06 43.14
CA SER A 259 -19.63 13.40 44.44
C SER A 259 -20.67 12.27 44.42
N ASN A 260 -21.44 12.17 43.31
CA ASN A 260 -22.44 11.16 43.02
C ASN A 260 -21.92 9.92 42.27
N TYR A 261 -20.72 9.94 41.67
CA TYR A 261 -20.14 8.82 40.93
C TYR A 261 -18.83 8.39 41.54
N LYS A 262 -18.87 7.40 42.44
CA LYS A 262 -17.69 6.64 42.83
C LYS A 262 -17.28 5.72 41.67
N LEU A 263 -16.62 6.28 40.66
CA LEU A 263 -16.06 5.50 39.56
C LEU A 263 -14.96 4.59 40.12
N SER A 264 -15.03 3.30 39.78
CA SER A 264 -13.94 2.39 40.10
C SER A 264 -12.68 2.80 39.30
N PRO A 265 -11.46 2.50 39.80
CA PRO A 265 -10.23 2.80 39.07
C PRO A 265 -10.22 2.25 37.63
N GLY A 266 -10.81 1.07 37.41
CA GLY A 266 -10.95 0.49 36.08
C GLY A 266 -11.88 1.29 35.16
N ARG A 267 -12.94 1.90 35.68
CA ARG A 267 -13.86 2.74 34.90
C ARG A 267 -13.22 4.08 34.55
N VAL A 268 -12.41 4.65 35.45
CA VAL A 268 -11.60 5.85 35.17
C VAL A 268 -10.59 5.58 34.05
N PHE A 269 -9.85 4.47 34.14
CA PHE A 269 -8.91 4.07 33.09
C PHE A 269 -9.61 3.89 31.74
N PHE A 270 -10.74 3.16 31.74
CA PHE A 270 -11.50 2.94 30.51
C PHE A 270 -12.06 4.24 29.93
N TRP A 271 -12.56 5.15 30.76
CA TRP A 271 -12.99 6.48 30.34
C TRP A 271 -11.85 7.26 29.67
N SER A 272 -10.65 7.27 30.26
CA SER A 272 -9.48 7.95 29.69
C SER A 272 -9.10 7.36 28.34
N LEU A 273 -9.13 6.03 28.21
CA LEU A 273 -8.84 5.34 26.96
C LEU A 273 -9.91 5.64 25.90
N PHE A 274 -11.19 5.52 26.27
CA PHE A 274 -12.33 5.79 25.41
C PHE A 274 -12.26 7.22 24.86
N THR A 275 -12.08 8.19 25.75
CA THR A 275 -12.05 9.61 25.40
C THR A 275 -10.84 9.92 24.52
N SER A 276 -9.67 9.34 24.82
CA SER A 276 -8.47 9.50 23.99
C SER A 276 -8.68 8.99 22.55
N VAL A 277 -9.21 7.77 22.41
CA VAL A 277 -9.54 7.18 21.10
C VAL A 277 -10.59 8.00 20.38
N SER A 278 -11.69 8.38 21.05
CA SER A 278 -12.73 9.19 20.43
C SER A 278 -12.20 10.55 19.99
N THR A 279 -11.34 11.18 20.78
CA THR A 279 -10.78 12.49 20.43
C THR A 279 -9.91 12.41 19.18
N PHE A 280 -9.19 11.30 19.02
CA PHE A 280 -8.27 11.09 17.90
C PHE A 280 -8.98 10.61 16.62
N ASN A 281 -9.92 9.67 16.72
CA ASN A 281 -10.57 9.04 15.56
C ASN A 281 -11.50 9.96 14.77
N THR A 282 -11.93 11.06 15.41
CA THR A 282 -13.03 11.89 14.92
C THR A 282 -12.52 13.13 14.17
N GLY A 283 -11.24 13.17 13.82
CA GLY A 283 -10.63 14.23 12.99
C GLY A 283 -10.83 15.64 13.54
N GLY A 284 -10.97 15.77 14.86
CA GLY A 284 -11.27 17.04 15.52
C GLY A 284 -12.76 17.29 15.83
N SER A 285 -13.55 16.24 16.09
CA SER A 285 -14.80 16.37 16.86
C SER A 285 -14.70 15.57 18.18
N CYS A 286 -15.04 16.15 19.33
CA CYS A 286 -15.07 15.42 20.62
C CYS A 286 -16.34 14.56 20.70
N GLY A 287 -16.57 13.70 19.71
CA GLY A 287 -17.91 13.22 19.44
C GLY A 287 -18.53 12.50 20.64
N LEU A 288 -17.90 11.40 21.07
CA LEU A 288 -18.44 10.58 22.14
C LEU A 288 -17.62 10.78 23.41
N SER A 289 -18.32 11.09 24.50
CA SER A 289 -17.76 11.04 25.84
C SER A 289 -18.72 10.29 26.75
N ILE A 290 -18.17 9.42 27.59
CA ILE A 290 -18.95 8.72 28.62
C ILE A 290 -19.32 9.68 29.76
N ILE A 291 -18.54 10.74 29.97
CA ILE A 291 -18.80 11.77 30.98
C ILE A 291 -19.11 13.08 30.25
N ASP A 292 -20.11 13.82 30.70
CA ASP A 292 -20.42 15.13 30.15
C ASP A 292 -19.17 16.03 30.13
N ASN A 293 -18.76 16.45 28.94
CA ASN A 293 -17.59 17.30 28.72
C ASN A 293 -17.72 18.64 29.46
N SER A 294 -18.94 19.11 29.72
CA SER A 294 -19.19 20.34 30.49
C SER A 294 -18.67 20.27 31.93
N GLN A 295 -18.52 19.06 32.47
CA GLN A 295 -18.06 18.80 33.83
C GLN A 295 -16.54 18.64 33.92
N LEU A 296 -15.83 18.67 32.79
CA LEU A 296 -14.39 18.48 32.76
C LEU A 296 -13.64 19.79 33.11
N PRO A 297 -12.50 19.71 33.81
CA PRO A 297 -11.68 20.88 34.08
C PRO A 297 -11.22 21.54 32.77
N MET A 298 -11.08 22.87 32.80
CA MET A 298 -10.60 23.64 31.63
C MET A 298 -9.26 23.14 31.09
N GLY A 299 -8.37 22.64 31.95
CA GLY A 299 -7.10 22.04 31.55
C GLY A 299 -7.29 20.75 30.73
N VAL A 300 -8.23 19.89 31.13
CA VAL A 300 -8.57 18.65 30.40
C VAL A 300 -9.21 19.00 29.06
N LEU A 301 -10.16 19.95 29.04
CA LEU A 301 -10.78 20.42 27.80
C LEU A 301 -9.74 20.99 26.82
N SER A 302 -8.77 21.75 27.32
CA SER A 302 -7.68 22.29 26.52
C SER A 302 -6.78 21.18 25.96
N LEU A 303 -6.49 20.16 26.77
CA LEU A 303 -5.73 18.98 26.33
C LEU A 303 -6.48 18.19 25.25
N LEU A 304 -7.79 17.98 25.43
CA LEU A 304 -8.64 17.33 24.43
C LEU A 304 -8.64 18.12 23.12
N LEU A 305 -8.84 19.44 23.18
CA LEU A 305 -8.78 20.32 22.01
C LEU A 305 -7.42 20.26 21.30
N PHE A 306 -6.32 20.21 22.06
CA PHE A 306 -5.00 20.05 21.47
C PHE A 306 -4.85 18.68 20.79
N SER A 307 -5.30 17.60 21.44
CA SER A 307 -5.28 16.24 20.88
C SER A 307 -6.12 16.13 19.60
N MET A 308 -7.25 16.83 19.53
CA MET A 308 -8.06 16.95 18.32
C MET A 308 -7.29 17.59 17.17
N LEU A 309 -6.64 18.73 17.43
CA LEU A 309 -5.85 19.43 16.42
C LEU A 309 -4.65 18.59 15.96
N ALA A 310 -3.99 17.91 16.91
CA ALA A 310 -2.90 16.99 16.62
C ALA A 310 -3.37 15.87 15.69
N SER A 311 -4.58 15.34 15.88
CA SER A 311 -5.13 14.22 15.10
C SER A 311 -5.39 14.50 13.60
N MET A 312 -5.22 15.74 13.13
CA MET A 312 -5.33 16.10 11.70
C MET A 312 -4.15 15.54 10.88
N TYR A 313 -4.12 14.22 10.70
CA TYR A 313 -3.08 13.44 10.03
C TYR A 313 -2.67 13.91 8.62
N PRO A 314 -3.59 14.36 7.73
CA PRO A 314 -3.21 14.81 6.38
C PRO A 314 -2.29 16.03 6.39
N PHE A 315 -2.38 16.89 7.40
CA PHE A 315 -1.52 18.06 7.53
C PHE A 315 -0.08 17.66 7.86
N ILE A 316 0.09 16.69 8.77
CA ILE A 316 1.42 16.22 9.21
C ILE A 316 2.13 15.47 8.08
N LEU A 317 1.43 14.61 7.34
CA LEU A 317 2.02 13.95 6.17
C LEU A 317 2.39 14.93 5.06
N THR A 318 1.55 15.94 4.79
CA THR A 318 1.82 16.95 3.77
C THR A 318 3.05 17.78 4.14
N LEU A 319 3.20 18.15 5.42
CA LEU A 319 4.41 18.79 5.92
C LEU A 319 5.65 17.89 5.76
N HIS A 320 5.53 16.60 6.10
CA HIS A 320 6.66 15.67 6.03
C HIS A 320 7.13 15.41 4.58
N ALA A 321 6.19 15.34 3.63
CA ALA A 321 6.50 15.19 2.21
C ALA A 321 7.23 16.41 1.63
N THR A 322 6.99 17.61 2.15
CA THR A 322 7.75 18.81 1.74
C THR A 322 9.16 18.89 2.33
N THR A 323 9.44 18.10 3.38
CA THR A 323 10.71 18.14 4.10
C THR A 323 11.68 17.01 3.75
N ILE A 324 11.31 16.02 2.93
CA ILE A 324 12.29 15.04 2.45
C ILE A 324 13.20 15.80 1.46
N PRO A 325 14.43 16.15 1.85
CA PRO A 325 15.35 16.70 0.89
C PRO A 325 15.63 15.58 -0.11
N VAL A 326 15.50 15.91 -1.39
CA VAL A 326 15.84 15.00 -2.47
C VAL A 326 17.36 14.89 -2.50
N ASP A 327 17.94 14.22 -1.50
CA ASP A 327 19.37 13.92 -1.40
C ASP A 327 19.77 12.77 -2.32
N ASN A 328 18.90 12.40 -3.27
CA ASN A 328 19.31 11.66 -4.44
C ASN A 328 19.84 12.68 -5.46
N PRO A 329 21.17 12.83 -5.63
CA PRO A 329 21.75 13.75 -6.62
C PRO A 329 21.25 13.47 -8.04
N ASN A 330 20.73 12.27 -8.30
CA ASN A 330 20.18 11.87 -9.60
C ASN A 330 18.69 12.18 -9.75
N ALA A 331 17.96 12.46 -8.67
CA ALA A 331 16.53 12.79 -8.78
C ALA A 331 16.30 14.22 -9.29
N GLY A 332 17.25 15.14 -9.01
CA GLY A 332 17.34 16.41 -9.74
C GLY A 332 17.55 16.18 -11.24
N GLN A 333 18.51 15.33 -11.61
CA GLN A 333 18.75 14.99 -13.02
C GLN A 333 17.56 14.28 -13.68
N LEU A 334 16.82 13.44 -12.95
CA LEU A 334 15.64 12.74 -13.46
C LEU A 334 14.45 13.70 -13.67
N MET A 335 14.26 14.67 -12.77
CA MET A 335 13.26 15.73 -12.93
C MET A 335 13.60 16.64 -14.12
N THR A 336 14.87 17.03 -14.27
CA THR A 336 15.34 17.84 -15.40
C THR A 336 15.23 17.06 -16.72
N ALA A 337 15.66 15.81 -16.76
CA ALA A 337 15.53 14.96 -17.95
C ALA A 337 14.06 14.69 -18.32
N LYS A 338 13.17 14.53 -17.34
CA LYS A 338 11.73 14.36 -17.60
C LYS A 338 11.11 15.64 -18.15
N LYS A 339 11.56 16.81 -17.67
CA LYS A 339 11.15 18.12 -18.19
C LYS A 339 11.64 18.32 -19.63
N GLU A 340 12.91 18.03 -19.91
CA GLU A 340 13.47 18.08 -21.27
C GLU A 340 12.73 17.15 -22.23
N LEU A 341 12.41 15.92 -21.81
CA LEU A 341 11.66 14.96 -22.63
C LEU A 341 10.20 15.41 -22.84
N THR A 342 9.60 16.17 -21.92
CA THR A 342 8.25 16.71 -22.11
C THR A 342 8.27 17.90 -23.05
N ASP A 343 9.25 18.79 -22.92
CA ASP A 343 9.44 19.94 -23.78
C ASP A 343 9.75 19.50 -25.24
N GLU A 344 10.65 18.53 -25.44
CA GLU A 344 10.99 17.97 -26.77
C GLU A 344 9.79 17.29 -27.43
N LYS A 345 8.98 16.56 -26.64
CA LYS A 345 7.77 15.92 -27.15
C LYS A 345 6.67 16.93 -27.45
N GLN A 346 6.62 18.05 -26.73
CA GLN A 346 5.71 19.15 -27.02
C GLN A 346 6.10 19.87 -28.30
N GLU A 347 7.40 20.14 -28.51
CA GLU A 347 7.92 20.70 -29.76
C GLU A 347 7.63 19.78 -30.95
N ALA A 348 7.90 18.48 -30.84
CA ALA A 348 7.61 17.52 -31.90
C ALA A 348 6.10 17.44 -32.24
N MET A 349 5.20 17.60 -31.26
CA MET A 349 3.76 17.68 -31.51
C MET A 349 3.35 18.99 -32.20
N ILE A 350 4.01 20.11 -31.87
CA ILE A 350 3.76 21.40 -32.52
C ILE A 350 4.25 21.36 -33.97
N GLU A 351 5.43 20.82 -34.23
CA GLU A 351 6.00 20.72 -35.58
C GLU A 351 5.15 19.81 -36.48
N ALA A 352 4.72 18.65 -35.97
CA ALA A 352 3.79 17.78 -36.69
C ALA A 352 2.41 18.42 -36.95
N ALA A 353 1.95 19.32 -36.08
CA ALA A 353 0.70 20.06 -36.27
C ALA A 353 0.84 21.20 -37.30
N VAL A 354 2.03 21.78 -37.44
CA VAL A 354 2.34 22.78 -38.48
C VAL A 354 2.40 22.12 -39.86
N ASP A 355 3.08 20.98 -39.99
CA ASP A 355 3.17 20.24 -41.25
C ASP A 355 1.80 19.75 -41.76
N MET A 356 0.91 19.29 -40.87
CA MET A 356 -0.47 18.94 -41.27
C MET A 356 -1.26 20.12 -41.82
N LYS A 357 -0.93 21.34 -41.42
CA LYS A 357 -1.64 22.57 -41.83
C LYS A 357 -1.20 23.06 -43.22
N GLU A 358 -0.02 22.68 -43.71
CA GLU A 358 0.42 22.99 -45.07
C GLU A 358 -0.11 22.00 -46.12
N ILE A 359 -0.63 20.86 -45.69
CA ILE A 359 -1.18 19.81 -46.58
C ILE A 359 -2.69 20.00 -46.86
N THR A 360 -3.37 20.87 -46.09
CA THR A 360 -4.78 21.27 -46.29
C THR A 360 -4.89 22.67 -46.86
#